data_AF-A0A356KJH8-F1
#
_entry.id   AF-A0A356KJH8-F1
#
_cell.length_a   1.000
_cell.length_b   1.000
_cell.length_c   1.000
_cell.angle_alpha   90.00
_cell.angle_beta   90.00
_cell.angle_gamma   90.00
#
_symmetry.space_group_name_H-M   'P 1'
#
loop_
_entity.id
_entity.type
_entity.pdbx_description
1 polymer ?
#
loop_
_entity_poly.entity_id
_entity_poly.type
_entity_poly.pdbx_seq_one_letter_code
_entity_poly.pdbx_strand_id
1 'polypeptide(L)'
;SDLYSLGVLLHYALRGELPHGRGQNPATTMESILQDAPPALPEGTPPAARRAIARLMAKEREDRPQSGRAAVELLGEALEHLDDPEWAPA
;
A
#
# COMPACT_ATOMS: atom_id res chain seq x y z
N SER A 1 -11.26 -0.27 5.81
CA SER A 1 -11.90 0.95 5.25
C SER A 1 -11.34 1.20 3.88
N ASP A 2 -11.97 2.06 3.07
CA ASP A 2 -11.57 2.33 1.68
C ASP A 2 -10.09 2.74 1.56
N LEU A 3 -9.54 3.46 2.54
CA LEU A 3 -8.13 3.83 2.58
C LEU A 3 -7.17 2.62 2.68
N TYR A 4 -7.53 1.60 3.47
CA TYR A 4 -6.77 0.36 3.53
C TYR A 4 -6.85 -0.38 2.19
N SER A 5 -8.05 -0.46 1.61
CA SER A 5 -8.28 -1.09 0.30
C SER A 5 -7.51 -0.38 -0.81
N LEU A 6 -7.40 0.95 -0.76
CA LEU A 6 -6.56 1.73 -1.67
C LEU A 6 -5.08 1.38 -1.52
N GLY A 7 -4.58 1.28 -0.28
CA GLY A 7 -3.21 0.84 -0.04
C GLY A 7 -2.92 -0.57 -0.59
N VAL A 8 -3.85 -1.51 -0.41
CA VAL A 8 -3.78 -2.86 -0.99
C VAL A 8 -3.76 -2.81 -2.52
N LEU A 9 -4.60 -1.97 -3.13
CA LEU A 9 -4.65 -1.81 -4.59
C LEU A 9 -3.35 -1.25 -5.14
N LEU A 10 -2.76 -0.24 -4.49
CA LEU A 10 -1.48 0.33 -4.89
C LEU A 10 -0.33 -0.66 -4.71
N HIS A 11 -0.33 -1.44 -3.63
CA HIS A 11 0.63 -2.53 -3.43
C HIS A 11 0.52 -3.56 -4.56
N TYR A 12 -0.70 -4.00 -4.88
CA TYR A 12 -0.98 -4.90 -6.00
C TYR A 12 -0.51 -4.32 -7.34
N ALA A 13 -0.79 -3.04 -7.60
CA ALA A 13 -0.39 -2.39 -8.85
C ALA A 13 1.14 -2.36 -9.05
N LEU A 14 1.91 -2.29 -7.95
CA LEU A 14 3.37 -2.29 -8.00
C LEU A 14 4.00 -3.69 -8.00
N ARG A 15 3.33 -4.69 -7.43
CA ARG A 15 3.86 -6.05 -7.26
C ARG A 15 3.30 -7.07 -8.24
N GLY A 16 2.15 -6.78 -8.86
CA GLY A 16 1.38 -7.72 -9.67
C GLY A 16 0.63 -8.81 -8.87
N GLU A 17 0.79 -8.84 -7.54
CA GLU A 17 0.21 -9.85 -6.65
C GLU A 17 -0.36 -9.20 -5.37
N LEU A 18 -1.40 -9.83 -4.81
CA LEU A 18 -2.05 -9.31 -3.61
C LEU A 18 -1.13 -9.49 -2.40
N PRO A 19 -1.04 -8.51 -1.49
CA PRO A 19 -0.15 -8.59 -0.33
C PRO A 19 -0.43 -9.79 0.59
N HIS A 20 -1.70 -10.19 0.70
CA HIS A 20 -2.13 -11.33 1.52
C HIS A 20 -2.66 -12.49 0.68
N GLY A 21 -2.38 -12.48 -0.62
CA GLY A 21 -2.86 -13.46 -1.59
C GLY A 21 -4.39 -13.63 -1.59
N ARG A 22 -4.83 -14.80 -2.06
CA ARG A 22 -6.17 -15.33 -1.80
C ARG A 22 -5.96 -16.53 -0.90
N GLY A 23 -6.13 -16.35 0.42
CA GLY A 23 -6.08 -17.47 1.37
C GLY A 23 -7.07 -18.57 0.96
N GLN A 24 -6.94 -19.75 1.57
CA GLN A 24 -7.83 -20.89 1.24
C GLN A 24 -9.31 -20.54 1.47
N ASN A 25 -9.59 -19.61 2.40
CA ASN A 25 -10.91 -19.08 2.68
C ASN A 25 -10.83 -17.64 3.26
N PRO A 26 -11.97 -16.93 3.40
CA PRO A 26 -12.00 -15.57 3.93
C PRO A 26 -11.41 -15.41 5.34
N ALA A 27 -11.55 -16.41 6.21
CA ALA A 27 -11.03 -16.35 7.58
C ALA A 27 -9.50 -16.35 7.58
N THR A 28 -8.87 -17.22 6.80
CA THR A 28 -7.40 -17.25 6.64
C THR A 28 -6.84 -15.96 6.03
N THR A 29 -7.59 -15.33 5.11
CA THR A 29 -7.19 -14.04 4.54
C THR A 29 -7.30 -12.92 5.58
N MET A 30 -8.35 -12.94 6.41
CA MET A 30 -8.52 -11.98 7.49
C MET A 30 -7.41 -12.10 8.54
N GLU A 31 -7.05 -13.34 8.91
CA GLU A 31 -5.95 -13.59 9.82
C GLU A 31 -4.61 -13.05 9.29
N SER A 32 -4.30 -13.32 8.02
CA SER A 32 -3.10 -12.77 7.36
C SER A 32 -3.11 -11.24 7.32
N ILE A 33 -4.26 -10.63 7.01
CA ILE A 33 -4.45 -9.17 7.09
C ILE A 33 -4.19 -8.63 8.51
N LEU A 34 -4.42 -9.39 9.57
CA LEU A 34 -4.21 -8.92 10.93
C LEU A 34 -2.78 -9.17 11.42
N GLN A 35 -2.21 -10.34 11.12
CA GLN A 35 -0.97 -10.82 11.71
C GLN A 35 0.26 -10.60 10.83
N ASP A 36 0.08 -10.67 9.50
CA ASP A 36 1.21 -10.69 8.59
C ASP A 36 1.57 -9.28 8.10
N ALA A 37 2.88 -9.08 7.93
CA ALA A 37 3.41 -7.94 7.19
C ALA A 37 3.23 -8.18 5.69
N PRO A 38 2.80 -7.18 4.90
CA PRO A 38 2.74 -7.32 3.46
C PRO A 38 4.15 -7.53 2.86
N PRO A 39 4.28 -8.25 1.74
CA PRO A 39 5.54 -8.39 1.01
C PRO A 39 6.17 -7.03 0.69
N ALA A 40 7.50 -6.99 0.65
CA ALA A 40 8.22 -5.78 0.28
C ALA A 40 7.90 -5.35 -1.16
N LEU A 41 7.72 -4.04 -1.37
CA LEU A 41 7.57 -3.46 -2.71
C LEU A 41 8.88 -3.60 -3.53
N PRO A 42 8.84 -3.64 -4.87
CA PRO A 42 10.04 -3.81 -5.72
C PRO A 42 11.12 -2.78 -5.40
N GLU A 43 12.40 -3.13 -5.41
CA GLU A 43 13.50 -2.27 -4.91
C GLU A 43 13.49 -0.84 -5.48
N GLY A 44 13.16 -0.68 -6.77
CA GLY A 44 13.05 0.63 -7.43
C GLY A 44 11.89 1.51 -6.97
N THR A 45 10.94 1.03 -6.17
CA THR A 45 9.84 1.86 -5.67
C THR A 45 10.37 3.00 -4.80
N PRO A 46 10.05 4.28 -5.13
CA PRO A 46 10.53 5.42 -4.36
C PRO A 46 10.15 5.35 -2.88
N PRO A 47 11.05 5.77 -1.96
CA PRO A 47 10.80 5.72 -0.53
C PRO A 47 9.51 6.43 -0.10
N ALA A 48 9.15 7.54 -0.75
CA ALA A 48 7.92 8.27 -0.46
C ALA A 48 6.67 7.45 -0.78
N ALA A 49 6.64 6.77 -1.94
CA ALA A 49 5.56 5.85 -2.32
C ALA A 49 5.44 4.67 -1.35
N ARG A 50 6.57 4.08 -0.93
CA ARG A 50 6.57 2.99 0.07
C ARG A 50 5.94 3.44 1.39
N ARG A 51 6.31 4.63 1.88
CA ARG A 51 5.77 5.18 3.13
C ARG A 51 4.28 5.48 2.99
N ALA A 52 3.84 6.04 1.87
CA ALA A 52 2.43 6.34 1.62
C ALA A 52 1.58 5.06 1.62
N ILE A 53 2.01 4.02 0.90
CA ILE A 53 1.32 2.72 0.86
C ILE A 53 1.29 2.08 2.25
N ALA A 54 2.41 2.09 2.97
CA ALA A 54 2.48 1.57 4.34
C ALA A 54 1.51 2.29 5.29
N ARG A 55 1.41 3.63 5.21
CA ARG A 55 0.48 4.42 6.05
C ARG A 55 -0.98 4.14 5.71
N LEU A 56 -1.32 3.95 4.44
CA LEU A 56 -2.67 3.53 4.02
C LEU A 56 -3.02 2.14 4.57
N MET A 57 -2.04 1.23 4.60
CA MET A 57 -2.18 -0.15 5.07
C MET A 57 -1.89 -0.36 6.56
N ALA A 58 -1.74 0.71 7.37
CA ALA A 58 -1.50 0.59 8.80
C ALA A 58 -2.60 -0.25 9.47
N LYS A 59 -2.27 -1.05 10.50
CA LYS A 59 -3.27 -1.92 11.16
C LYS A 59 -4.25 -1.10 12.01
N GLU A 60 -3.70 -0.19 12.80
CA GLU A 60 -4.48 0.78 13.58
C GLU A 60 -5.09 1.85 12.67
N ARG A 61 -6.34 2.24 12.94
CA ARG A 61 -7.06 3.21 12.10
C ARG A 61 -6.50 4.62 12.26
N GLU A 62 -6.03 4.93 13.46
CA GLU A 62 -5.43 6.18 13.88
C GLU A 62 -4.11 6.41 13.15
N ASP A 63 -3.46 5.31 12.76
CA ASP A 63 -2.26 5.30 11.95
C ASP A 63 -2.50 5.43 10.44
N ARG A 64 -3.74 5.63 10.00
CA ARG A 64 -4.05 5.89 8.59
C ARG A 64 -4.33 7.38 8.39
N PRO A 65 -4.37 7.87 7.13
CA PRO A 65 -4.97 9.17 6.86
C PRO A 65 -6.40 9.19 7.40
N GLN A 66 -6.79 10.28 8.07
CA GLN A 66 -8.12 10.38 8.71
C GLN A 66 -9.22 10.83 7.74
N SER A 67 -8.86 11.16 6.49
CA SER A 67 -9.81 11.54 5.45
C SER A 67 -9.26 11.23 4.05
N GLY A 68 -10.14 11.25 3.05
CA GLY A 68 -9.73 11.18 1.65
C GLY A 68 -8.81 12.34 1.25
N ARG A 69 -9.03 13.55 1.81
CA ARG A 69 -8.16 14.71 1.58
C ARG A 69 -6.74 14.46 2.09
N ALA A 70 -6.61 13.98 3.33
CA ALA A 70 -5.31 13.65 3.91
C ALA A 70 -4.61 12.52 3.11
N ALA A 71 -5.36 11.59 2.53
CA ALA A 71 -4.80 10.57 1.66
C ALA A 71 -4.29 11.15 0.33
N VAL A 72 -5.00 12.13 -0.24
CA VAL A 72 -4.55 12.84 -1.45
C VAL A 72 -3.27 13.63 -1.18
N GLU A 73 -3.18 14.35 -0.05
CA GLU A 73 -1.97 15.08 0.34
C GLU A 73 -0.77 14.15 0.49
N LEU A 74 -0.94 13.05 1.24
CA LEU A 74 0.09 12.01 1.41
C LEU A 74 0.56 11.40 0.08
N LEU A 75 -0.37 11.13 -0.84
CA LEU A 75 -0.04 10.56 -2.14
C LEU A 75 0.59 11.61 -3.06
N GLY A 76 0.17 12.87 -3.00
CA GLY A 76 0.76 13.98 -3.76
C GLY A 76 2.25 14.12 -3.49
N GLU A 77 2.65 14.13 -2.21
CA GLU A 77 4.07 14.15 -1.79
C GLU A 77 4.84 12.93 -2.34
N ALA A 78 4.19 11.77 -2.45
CA ALA A 78 4.81 10.58 -3.01
C ALA A 78 4.98 10.67 -4.54
N LEU A 79 4.05 11.33 -5.24
CA LEU A 79 4.06 11.50 -6.69
C LEU A 79 5.11 12.51 -7.17
N GLU A 80 5.42 13.55 -6.38
CA GLU A 80 6.48 14.54 -6.69
C GLU A 80 7.87 13.90 -6.91
N HIS A 81 8.04 12.66 -6.47
CA HIS A 81 9.28 11.90 -6.60
C HIS A 81 9.20 10.77 -7.65
N LEU A 82 8.13 10.71 -8.45
CA LEU A 82 7.96 9.68 -9.49
C LEU A 82 8.38 10.12 -10.89
N ASP A 83 8.78 11.38 -11.09
CA ASP A 83 9.26 11.89 -12.39
C ASP A 83 10.67 11.36 -12.76
N ASP A 84 11.09 10.24 -12.18
CA ASP A 84 12.30 9.54 -12.57
C ASP A 84 12.04 8.72 -13.85
N PRO A 85 12.57 9.14 -15.02
CA PRO A 85 12.29 8.49 -16.30
C PRO A 85 12.86 7.06 -16.39
N GLU A 86 13.70 6.62 -15.44
CA GLU A 86 14.24 5.26 -15.40
C GLU A 86 13.38 4.29 -14.58
N TRP A 87 12.34 4.78 -13.87
CA TRP A 87 11.49 3.94 -13.04
C TRP A 87 10.33 3.32 -13.83
N ALA A 88 10.40 2.00 -14.05
CA ALA A 88 9.28 1.18 -14.47
C ALA A 88 9.00 0.10 -13.42
N PRO A 89 7.74 -0.10 -12.97
CA PRO A 89 7.40 -1.27 -12.18
C PRO A 89 7.65 -2.53 -13.02
N ALA A 90 8.46 -3.44 -12.50
CA ALA A 90 8.85 -4.71 -13.14
C ALA A 90 7.67 -5.66 -13.33
#